data_AF-A0A965A683-F1
#
_entry.id   AF-A0A965A683-F1
#
_cell.length_a   1.000
_cell.length_b   1.000
_cell.length_c   1.000
_cell.angle_alpha   90.00
_cell.angle_beta   90.00
_cell.angle_gamma   90.00
#
_symmetry.space_group_name_H-M   'P 1'
#
loop_
_entity.id
_entity.type
_entity.pdbx_description
1 polymer ?
#
loop_
_entity_poly.entity_id
_entity_poly.type
_entity_poly.pdbx_seq_one_letter_code
_entity_poly.pdbx_strand_id
1 'polypeptide(L)'
;MSEASSECFDGFYFLPTKSDNEMHLAFFKLKDENLGVPVKTNSIGDMFHVAFFRPGKDGHPEFDDEFEAIFSDPVTYVKNLIGANIYGTFLRKTENSGKFWKEYLDDAKNKCSMSKVKTFVGSMMSVKNE
;
A
#
# COMPACT_ATOMS: atom_id res chain seq x y z
N MET A 1 25.30 -0.99 1.40
CA MET A 1 23.92 -0.67 1.84
C MET A 1 23.66 0.76 1.41
N SER A 2 22.97 0.95 0.29
CA SER A 2 22.70 2.29 -0.22
C SER A 2 21.45 2.82 0.48
N GLU A 3 21.63 3.79 1.36
CA GLU A 3 20.56 4.60 1.92
C GLU A 3 19.81 5.25 0.76
N ALA A 4 18.61 4.76 0.48
CA ALA A 4 17.72 5.39 -0.49
C ALA A 4 17.26 6.72 0.12
N SER A 5 17.97 7.80 -0.22
CA SER A 5 17.54 9.15 0.06
C SER A 5 16.12 9.35 -0.50
N SER A 6 15.22 9.87 0.34
CA SER A 6 13.79 10.09 0.09
C SER A 6 13.48 10.99 -1.13
N GLU A 7 14.50 11.40 -1.87
CA GLU A 7 14.43 12.27 -3.05
C GLU A 7 14.26 11.48 -4.37
N CYS A 8 14.37 10.15 -4.35
CA CYS A 8 14.40 9.35 -5.57
C CYS A 8 13.24 8.35 -5.72
N PHE A 9 12.12 8.52 -5.03
CA PHE A 9 10.92 7.70 -5.25
C PHE A 9 9.63 8.51 -5.07
N ASP A 10 8.59 8.12 -5.79
CA ASP A 10 7.24 8.70 -5.65
C ASP A 10 6.44 7.93 -4.60
N GLY A 11 6.74 6.65 -4.42
CA GLY A 11 6.09 5.83 -3.41
C GLY A 11 6.81 4.52 -3.19
N PHE A 12 6.30 3.74 -2.24
CA PHE A 12 6.78 2.40 -1.99
C PHE A 12 5.68 1.50 -1.43
N TYR A 13 5.80 0.21 -1.73
CA TYR A 13 5.03 -0.85 -1.09
C TYR A 13 5.83 -1.40 0.08
N PHE A 14 5.13 -1.82 1.14
CA PHE A 14 5.73 -2.56 2.24
C PHE A 14 4.97 -3.87 2.44
N LEU A 15 5.70 -4.98 2.50
CA LEU A 15 5.14 -6.31 2.67
C LEU A 15 5.81 -7.02 3.85
N PRO A 16 5.05 -7.62 4.78
CA PRO A 16 5.60 -8.48 5.80
C PRO A 16 6.15 -9.72 5.10
N THR A 17 7.34 -10.16 5.51
CA THR A 17 7.88 -11.44 5.05
C THR A 17 7.42 -12.56 5.97
N LYS A 18 7.66 -13.81 5.57
CA LYS A 18 7.39 -14.98 6.44
C LYS A 18 8.29 -15.01 7.68
N SER A 19 9.37 -14.24 7.69
CA SER A 19 10.22 -14.02 8.84
C SER A 19 9.67 -12.83 9.63
N ASP A 20 9.28 -13.06 10.89
CA ASP A 20 8.66 -12.06 11.78
C ASP A 20 9.47 -10.75 11.92
N ASN A 21 10.77 -10.79 11.61
CA ASN A 21 11.69 -9.65 11.76
C ASN A 21 12.06 -8.95 10.45
N GLU A 22 11.50 -9.36 9.31
CA GLU A 22 11.87 -8.78 8.02
C GLU A 22 10.66 -8.23 7.27
N MET A 23 10.82 -7.02 6.74
CA MET A 23 9.85 -6.33 5.91
C MET A 23 10.48 -5.99 4.57
N HIS A 24 9.77 -6.32 3.50
CA HIS A 24 10.21 -6.02 2.15
C HIS A 24 9.65 -4.66 1.73
N LEU A 25 10.53 -3.74 1.33
CA LEU A 25 10.17 -2.44 0.79
C LEU A 25 10.43 -2.44 -0.72
N ALA A 26 9.39 -2.19 -1.51
CA ALA A 26 9.48 -2.07 -2.96
C ALA A 26 9.18 -0.64 -3.38
N PHE A 27 10.22 0.13 -3.68
CA PHE A 27 10.13 1.52 -4.11
C PHE A 27 9.74 1.60 -5.58
N PHE A 28 8.90 2.58 -5.93
CA PHE A 28 8.49 2.83 -7.30
C PHE A 28 8.52 4.32 -7.63
N LYS A 29 8.65 4.59 -8.92
CA LYS A 29 8.42 5.89 -9.51
C LYS A 29 7.23 5.81 -10.45
N LEU A 30 6.38 6.82 -10.42
CA LEU A 30 5.34 6.95 -11.42
C LEU A 30 5.98 7.51 -12.68
N LYS A 31 5.68 6.88 -13.82
CA LYS A 31 6.17 7.34 -15.12
C LYS A 31 5.47 8.62 -15.61
N ASP A 32 4.50 9.11 -14.85
CA ASP A 32 3.67 10.23 -15.24
C ASP A 32 4.35 11.55 -14.84
N GLU A 33 4.81 12.28 -15.86
CA GLU A 33 5.46 13.58 -15.71
C GLU A 33 4.50 14.66 -15.17
N ASN A 34 3.18 14.38 -15.15
CA ASN A 34 2.15 15.31 -14.68
C ASN A 34 1.80 15.17 -13.20
N LEU A 35 2.55 14.39 -12.40
CA LEU A 35 2.32 14.34 -10.96
C LEU A 35 2.31 15.73 -10.31
N GLY A 36 3.08 16.68 -10.85
CA GLY A 36 3.21 18.01 -10.30
C GLY A 36 4.16 18.02 -9.10
N VAL A 37 4.22 19.15 -8.40
CA VAL A 37 5.15 19.33 -7.28
C VAL A 37 4.61 18.57 -6.06
N PRO A 38 5.47 17.91 -5.25
CA PRO A 38 5.04 17.34 -3.99
C PRO A 38 4.45 18.42 -3.07
N VAL A 39 3.30 18.10 -2.48
CA VAL A 39 2.60 18.97 -1.55
C VAL A 39 3.38 18.98 -0.24
N LYS A 40 4.30 19.94 -0.12
CA LYS A 40 4.97 20.25 1.14
C LYS A 40 4.00 21.01 2.04
N THR A 41 3.45 20.31 3.02
CA THR A 41 2.56 20.97 3.99
C THR A 41 3.35 21.81 4.99
N ASN A 42 4.54 21.37 5.45
CA ASN A 42 5.37 22.06 6.46
C ASN A 42 6.88 21.68 6.34
N SER A 43 7.76 22.39 7.06
CA SER A 43 9.23 22.12 7.13
C SER A 43 9.62 20.75 7.72
N ILE A 44 8.63 19.97 8.19
CA ILE A 44 8.81 18.71 8.91
C ILE A 44 8.96 17.52 7.94
N GLY A 45 8.31 17.56 6.78
CA GLY A 45 8.32 16.46 5.82
C GLY A 45 7.28 16.63 4.71
N ASP A 46 7.19 15.63 3.83
CA ASP A 46 6.21 15.62 2.75
C ASP A 46 4.91 14.93 3.18
N MET A 47 3.80 15.29 2.53
CA MET A 47 2.54 14.61 2.73
C MET A 47 2.50 13.32 1.90
N PHE A 48 2.01 12.23 2.48
CA PHE A 48 1.84 10.94 1.81
C PHE A 48 0.39 10.48 1.93
N HIS A 49 -0.10 9.89 0.86
CA HIS A 49 -1.23 8.99 0.89
C HIS A 49 -0.79 7.61 1.39
N VAL A 50 -1.52 7.08 2.35
CA VAL A 50 -1.22 5.80 3.00
C VAL A 50 -2.44 4.90 2.91
N ALA A 51 -2.22 3.65 2.50
CA ALA A 51 -3.23 2.61 2.50
C ALA A 51 -2.68 1.37 3.21
N PHE A 52 -3.47 0.83 4.14
CA PHE A 52 -3.17 -0.39 4.86
C PHE A 52 -4.11 -1.52 4.46
N PHE A 53 -3.53 -2.71 4.44
CA PHE A 53 -4.18 -3.97 4.16
C PHE A 53 -3.72 -4.99 5.19
N ARG A 54 -4.63 -5.90 5.52
CA ARG A 54 -4.39 -7.00 6.43
C ARG A 54 -4.68 -8.33 5.76
N PRO A 55 -4.01 -9.42 6.17
CA PRO A 55 -4.44 -10.75 5.78
C PRO A 55 -5.81 -11.02 6.41
N GLY A 56 -6.81 -11.21 5.56
CA GLY A 56 -8.15 -11.62 5.95
C GLY A 56 -8.20 -13.07 6.42
N LYS A 57 -9.34 -13.46 6.99
CA LYS A 57 -9.56 -14.79 7.58
C LYS A 57 -9.37 -15.95 6.59
N ASP A 58 -9.57 -15.70 5.30
CA ASP A 58 -9.42 -16.66 4.21
C ASP A 58 -8.02 -16.66 3.55
N GLY A 59 -7.05 -15.92 4.12
CA GLY A 59 -5.73 -15.72 3.52
C GLY A 59 -5.73 -14.72 2.35
N HIS A 60 -6.85 -14.05 2.08
CA HIS A 60 -6.97 -12.99 1.08
C HIS A 60 -6.75 -11.60 1.68
N PRO A 61 -6.16 -10.64 0.93
CA PRO A 61 -6.07 -9.26 1.35
C PRO A 61 -7.44 -8.66 1.68
N GLU A 62 -7.51 -8.00 2.83
CA GLU A 62 -8.61 -7.12 3.19
C GLU A 62 -8.08 -5.70 3.36
N PHE A 63 -8.78 -4.74 2.74
CA PHE A 63 -8.54 -3.33 2.98
C PHE A 63 -8.80 -3.01 4.45
N ASP A 64 -7.86 -2.33 5.10
CA ASP A 64 -7.91 -2.00 6.51
C ASP A 64 -8.28 -0.52 6.71
N ASP A 65 -7.43 0.39 6.21
CA ASP A 65 -7.61 1.82 6.38
C ASP A 65 -6.90 2.62 5.27
N GLU A 66 -7.35 3.85 5.01
CA GLU A 66 -6.68 4.82 4.14
C GLU A 66 -6.68 6.21 4.79
N PHE A 67 -5.53 6.87 4.76
CA PHE A 67 -5.41 8.21 5.31
C PHE A 67 -4.27 8.99 4.65
N GLU A 68 -4.24 10.28 4.92
CA GLU A 68 -3.18 11.18 4.49
C GLU A 68 -2.42 11.67 5.72
N ALA A 69 -1.10 11.55 5.71
CA ALA A 69 -0.27 12.00 6.82
C ALA A 69 1.07 12.56 6.34
N ILE A 70 1.62 13.47 7.13
CA ILE A 70 2.93 14.08 6.87
C ILE A 70 3.99 13.20 7.53
N PHE A 71 4.99 12.77 6.76
CA PHE A 71 6.08 11.96 7.28
C PHE A 71 7.42 12.65 7.02
N SER A 72 8.22 12.79 8.08
CA SER A 72 9.64 13.13 7.97
C SER A 72 10.45 11.96 7.43
N ASP A 73 10.17 10.76 7.92
CA ASP A 73 10.78 9.50 7.47
C ASP A 73 9.73 8.38 7.45
N PRO A 74 9.06 8.15 6.30
CA PRO A 74 8.05 7.11 6.18
C PRO A 74 8.66 5.70 6.26
N VAL A 75 9.94 5.52 5.91
CA VAL A 75 10.59 4.20 5.96
C VAL A 75 10.78 3.76 7.41
N THR A 76 11.24 4.67 8.28
CA THR A 76 11.37 4.40 9.72
C THR A 76 10.01 4.15 10.37
N TYR A 77 8.97 4.88 9.98
CA TYR A 77 7.61 4.63 10.45
C TYR A 77 7.15 3.19 10.13
N VAL A 78 7.33 2.74 8.89
CA VAL A 78 6.88 1.42 8.46
C VAL A 78 7.72 0.30 9.09
N LYS A 79 9.01 0.51 9.35
CA LYS A 79 9.83 -0.44 10.12
C LYS A 79 9.29 -0.68 11.54
N ASN A 80 8.66 0.30 12.17
CA ASN A 80 8.02 0.11 13.47
C ASN A 80 6.72 -0.72 13.40
N LEU A 81 6.24 -1.02 12.19
CA LEU A 81 5.07 -1.87 11.95
C LEU A 81 5.47 -3.34 11.70
N ILE A 82 6.75 -3.69 11.77
CA ILE A 82 7.22 -5.08 11.72
C ILE A 82 6.56 -5.88 12.86
N GLY A 83 6.03 -7.07 12.55
CA GLY A 83 5.28 -7.90 13.50
C GLY A 83 3.80 -7.55 13.64
N ALA A 84 3.32 -6.42 13.11
CA ALA A 84 1.90 -6.07 13.12
C ALA A 84 1.06 -6.82 12.06
N ASN A 85 1.71 -7.66 11.23
CA ASN A 85 1.09 -8.44 10.15
C ASN A 85 0.24 -7.59 9.19
N ILE A 86 0.69 -6.37 8.91
CA ILE A 86 0.07 -5.43 7.98
C ILE A 86 0.99 -5.16 6.80
N TYR A 87 0.39 -4.87 5.65
CA TYR A 87 1.08 -4.41 4.43
C TYR A 87 0.34 -3.23 3.83
N GLY A 88 0.99 -2.56 2.89
CA GLY A 88 0.37 -1.42 2.28
C GLY A 88 1.26 -0.63 1.37
N THR A 89 0.80 0.58 1.10
CA THR A 89 1.37 1.46 0.10
C THR A 89 1.46 2.86 0.64
N PHE A 90 2.61 3.48 0.42
CA PHE A 90 2.85 4.89 0.63
C PHE A 90 3.06 5.53 -0.72
N LEU A 91 2.31 6.59 -1.01
CA LEU A 91 2.48 7.41 -2.20
C LEU A 91 2.64 8.86 -1.77
N ARG A 92 3.72 9.51 -2.18
CA ARG A 92 3.95 10.93 -1.94
C ARG A 92 2.83 11.73 -2.61
N LYS A 93 2.16 12.56 -1.82
CA LYS A 93 1.09 13.42 -2.29
C LYS A 93 1.69 14.58 -3.07
N THR A 94 1.36 14.64 -4.34
CA THR A 94 1.63 15.74 -5.27
C THR A 94 0.32 16.40 -5.69
N GLU A 95 0.39 17.56 -6.32
CA GLU A 95 -0.78 18.32 -6.79
C GLU A 95 -1.78 17.46 -7.59
N ASN A 96 -1.30 16.51 -8.40
CA ASN A 96 -2.12 15.66 -9.26
C ASN A 96 -2.16 14.18 -8.84
N SER A 97 -1.46 13.79 -7.78
CA SER A 97 -1.40 12.40 -7.30
C SER A 97 -2.76 11.81 -6.89
N GLY A 98 -3.72 12.66 -6.50
CA GLY A 98 -5.01 12.20 -5.96
C GLY A 98 -5.83 11.34 -6.93
N LYS A 99 -5.74 11.61 -8.24
CA LYS A 99 -6.40 10.79 -9.25
C LYS A 99 -5.80 9.38 -9.31
N PHE A 100 -4.47 9.32 -9.40
CA PHE A 100 -3.73 8.05 -9.41
C PHE A 100 -4.01 7.24 -8.13
N TRP A 101 -3.99 7.90 -6.97
CA TRP A 101 -4.27 7.27 -5.69
C TRP A 101 -5.67 6.67 -5.63
N LYS A 102 -6.67 7.40 -6.12
CA LYS A 102 -8.06 6.92 -6.16
C LYS A 102 -8.23 5.72 -7.08
N GLU A 103 -7.63 5.76 -8.28
CA GLU A 103 -7.66 4.62 -9.22
C GLU A 103 -6.94 3.39 -8.64
N TYR A 104 -5.79 3.59 -8.00
CA TYR A 104 -5.06 2.53 -7.30
C TYR A 104 -5.89 1.89 -6.19
N LEU A 105 -6.51 2.70 -5.32
CA LEU A 105 -7.33 2.21 -4.22
C LEU A 105 -8.58 1.48 -4.71
N ASP A 106 -9.23 1.99 -5.75
CA ASP A 106 -10.42 1.35 -6.32
C ASP A 106 -10.07 -0.03 -6.90
N ASP A 107 -8.97 -0.13 -7.66
CA ASP A 107 -8.46 -1.40 -8.18
C ASP A 107 -8.05 -2.37 -7.05
N ALA A 108 -7.38 -1.87 -6.01
CA ALA A 108 -6.98 -2.67 -4.85
C ALA A 108 -8.21 -3.21 -4.09
N LYS A 109 -9.22 -2.38 -3.84
CA LYS A 109 -10.48 -2.77 -3.18
C LYS A 109 -11.29 -3.74 -4.05
N ASN A 110 -11.33 -3.53 -5.37
CA ASN A 110 -11.97 -4.44 -6.31
C ASN A 110 -11.29 -5.81 -6.35
N LYS A 111 -9.96 -5.86 -6.34
CA LYS A 111 -9.21 -7.12 -6.26
C LYS A 111 -9.47 -7.86 -4.95
N CYS A 112 -9.47 -7.16 -3.82
CA CYS A 112 -9.83 -7.76 -2.52
C CYS A 112 -11.26 -8.35 -2.55
N SER A 113 -12.21 -7.64 -3.18
CA SER A 113 -13.60 -8.08 -3.29
C SER A 113 -13.78 -9.25 -4.26
N MET A 114 -13.09 -9.24 -5.40
CA MET A 114 -13.13 -10.34 -6.38
C MET A 114 -12.51 -11.63 -5.84
N SER A 115 -11.49 -11.53 -4.97
CA SER A 115 -10.96 -12.70 -4.26
C SER A 115 -12.06 -13.37 -3.42
N LYS A 116 -12.89 -12.60 -2.71
CA LYS A 116 -14.04 -13.13 -1.94
C LYS A 116 -15.06 -13.83 -2.84
N VAL A 117 -15.35 -13.27 -4.02
CA VAL A 117 -16.31 -13.85 -4.98
C VAL A 117 -15.78 -15.15 -5.61
N LYS A 118 -14.49 -15.20 -5.99
CA LYS A 118 -13.89 -16.42 -6.57
C LYS A 118 -13.87 -17.58 -5.57
N THR A 119 -13.59 -17.32 -4.30
CA THR A 119 -13.61 -18.35 -3.26
C THR A 119 -15.02 -18.87 -3.00
N PHE A 120 -16.02 -17.99 -2.97
CA PHE A 120 -17.42 -18.39 -2.82
C PHE A 120 -17.91 -19.26 -3.99
N VAL A 121 -17.58 -18.89 -5.23
CA VAL A 121 -17.94 -19.67 -6.43
C VAL A 121 -17.18 -21.00 -6.50
N GLY A 122 -15.91 -21.04 -6.11
CA GLY A 122 -15.13 -22.29 -6.03
C GLY A 122 -15.67 -23.25 -4.98
N SER A 123 -16.07 -22.74 -3.82
CA SER A 123 -16.74 -23.53 -2.77
C SER A 123 -18.10 -24.05 -3.23
N MET A 124 -18.88 -23.24 -3.95
CA MET A 124 -20.20 -23.65 -4.46
C MET A 124 -20.12 -24.65 -5.62
N MET A 125 -19.07 -24.59 -6.47
CA MET A 125 -18.84 -25.58 -7.54
C MET A 125 -18.32 -26.93 -7.03
N SER A 126 -17.73 -27.00 -5.83
CA SER A 126 -17.29 -28.26 -5.23
C SER A 126 -18.42 -29.06 -4.57
N VAL A 127 -19.63 -28.48 -4.44
CA VAL A 127 -20.79 -29.11 -3.78
C VAL A 127 -21.74 -29.80 -4.78
N LYS A 128 -21.39 -29.85 -6.08
CA LYS A 128 -22.28 -30.39 -7.14
C LYS A 128 -21.77 -31.66 -7.85
N ASN A 129 -20.84 -32.39 -7.25
CA ASN A 129 -20.48 -33.73 -7.69
C ASN A 129 -20.72 -34.73 -6.55
N GLU A 130 -21.99 -35.05 -6.33
CA GLU A 130 -22.43 -36.32 -5.74
C GLU A 130 -23.66 -36.82 -6.50
#